data_AF-A0A920S264-F1
#
_entry.id   AF-A0A920S264-F1
#
_cell.length_a   1.000
_cell.length_b   1.000
_cell.length_c   1.000
_cell.angle_alpha   90.00
_cell.angle_beta   90.00
_cell.angle_gamma   90.00
#
_symmetry.space_group_name_H-M   'P 1'
#
loop_
_entity.id
_entity.type
_entity.pdbx_description
1 polymer ?
#
loop_
_entity_poly.entity_id
_entity_poly.type
_entity_poly.pdbx_seq_one_letter_code
_entity_poly.pdbx_strand_id
1 'polypeptide(L)'
;MNHFWKTLRAVGDEISDLYDRKEFGQAMRKIMLLADQANQYLDQEKPWVLIKDEENKERVLKVCTTSINLFFKIMVMLKPVVPSIAKNGEGFLNLEHTDWDSINTRLLNHQISDYKPLLTRIENENIEAMLG
;
A
#
# COMPACT_ATOMS: atom_id res chain seq x y z
N MET A 1 19.00 -1.11 -0.81
CA MET A 1 17.82 -1.49 -0.01
C MET A 1 17.53 -0.58 1.21
N ASN A 2 18.50 0.15 1.79
CA ASN A 2 18.28 0.98 3.01
C ASN A 2 17.68 2.39 2.80
N HIS A 3 17.77 2.97 1.59
CA HIS A 3 17.28 4.34 1.37
C HIS A 3 15.74 4.42 1.38
N PHE A 4 15.09 3.53 0.64
CA PHE A 4 13.64 3.51 0.45
C PHE A 4 12.84 3.39 1.77
N TRP A 5 13.32 2.57 2.71
CA TRP A 5 12.67 2.39 4.02
C TRP A 5 12.90 3.55 4.99
N LYS A 6 14.06 4.22 4.92
CA LYS A 6 14.31 5.43 5.71
C LYS A 6 13.43 6.58 5.22
N THR A 7 13.20 6.67 3.91
CA THR A 7 12.31 7.65 3.30
C THR A 7 10.86 7.46 3.76
N LEU A 8 10.37 6.22 3.89
CA LEU A 8 8.97 5.98 4.27
C LEU A 8 8.60 6.47 5.67
N ARG A 9 9.50 6.37 6.65
CA ARG A 9 9.25 6.91 8.00
C ARG A 9 9.19 8.42 7.96
N ALA A 10 10.19 9.07 7.36
CA ALA A 10 10.23 10.53 7.25
C ALA A 10 9.02 11.09 6.48
N VAL A 11 8.59 10.39 5.42
CA VAL A 11 7.38 10.78 4.67
C VAL A 11 6.12 10.50 5.48
N GLY A 12 6.07 9.44 6.28
CA GLY A 12 4.99 9.18 7.23
C GLY A 12 4.84 10.31 8.26
N ASP A 13 5.95 10.77 8.84
CA ASP A 13 5.95 11.90 9.78
C ASP A 13 5.44 13.17 9.09
N GLU A 14 5.92 13.46 7.87
CA GLU A 14 5.48 14.62 7.09
C GLU A 14 3.98 14.55 6.72
N ILE A 15 3.47 13.37 6.37
CA ILE A 15 2.04 13.19 6.08
C ILE A 15 1.21 13.34 7.36
N SER A 16 1.69 12.87 8.50
CA SER A 16 1.04 13.09 9.81
C SER A 16 0.89 14.58 10.10
N ASP A 17 1.97 15.36 9.94
CA ASP A 17 1.96 16.81 10.11
C ASP A 17 0.95 17.50 9.17
N LEU A 18 0.83 17.02 7.93
CA LEU A 18 -0.16 17.53 6.98
C LEU A 18 -1.59 17.22 7.42
N TYR A 19 -1.85 16.02 7.96
CA TYR A 19 -3.15 15.69 8.54
C TYR A 19 -3.49 16.59 9.74
N ASP A 20 -2.54 16.82 10.65
CA ASP A 20 -2.72 17.69 11.83
C ASP A 20 -3.02 19.14 11.43
N ARG A 21 -2.38 19.60 10.35
CA ARG A 21 -2.60 20.93 9.77
C ARG A 21 -3.84 21.01 8.86
N LYS A 22 -4.58 19.91 8.70
CA LYS A 22 -5.77 19.80 7.84
C LYS A 22 -5.48 20.02 6.35
N GLU A 23 -4.23 19.81 5.95
CA GLU A 23 -3.73 19.91 4.57
C GLU A 23 -3.93 18.59 3.82
N PHE A 24 -5.17 18.06 3.82
CA PHE A 24 -5.49 16.72 3.32
C PHE A 24 -5.15 16.53 1.84
N GLY A 25 -5.34 17.56 1.02
CA GLY A 25 -4.99 17.50 -0.40
C GLY A 25 -3.49 17.31 -0.64
N GLN A 26 -2.64 17.86 0.23
CA GLN A 26 -1.19 17.67 0.14
C GLN A 26 -0.78 16.29 0.66
N ALA A 27 -1.37 15.84 1.77
CA ALA A 27 -1.18 14.49 2.29
C ALA A 27 -1.50 13.44 1.20
N MET A 28 -2.65 13.59 0.54
CA MET A 28 -3.06 12.68 -0.53
C MET A 28 -2.10 12.66 -1.72
N ARG A 29 -1.59 13.82 -2.16
CA ARG A 29 -0.58 13.85 -3.25
C ARG A 29 0.69 13.12 -2.86
N LYS A 30 1.17 13.28 -1.63
CA LYS A 30 2.35 12.55 -1.15
C LYS A 30 2.13 11.04 -1.09
N ILE A 31 0.97 10.61 -0.62
CA ILE A 31 0.62 9.18 -0.60
C ILE A 31 0.57 8.61 -2.01
N MET A 32 0.01 9.35 -2.98
CA MET A 32 0.00 8.90 -4.39
C MET A 32 1.41 8.83 -4.98
N LEU A 33 2.30 9.79 -4.68
CA LEU A 33 3.70 9.72 -5.10
C LEU A 33 4.41 8.46 -4.55
N LEU A 34 4.11 8.06 -3.31
CA LEU A 34 4.64 6.81 -2.75
C LEU A 34 4.08 5.57 -3.48
N ALA A 35 2.80 5.59 -3.84
CA ALA A 35 2.18 4.51 -4.62
C ALA A 35 2.82 4.38 -6.00
N ASP A 36 3.08 5.50 -6.68
CA ASP A 36 3.78 5.52 -7.97
C ASP A 36 5.19 4.94 -7.85
N GLN A 37 5.94 5.31 -6.80
CA GLN A 37 7.27 4.75 -6.54
C GLN A 37 7.23 3.24 -6.25
N ALA A 38 6.23 2.77 -5.50
CA ALA A 38 6.05 1.34 -5.24
C ALA A 38 5.75 0.56 -6.54
N ASN A 39 4.92 1.14 -7.42
CA ASN A 39 4.63 0.56 -8.73
C ASN A 39 5.87 0.56 -9.64
N GLN A 40 6.65 1.64 -9.66
CA GLN A 40 7.92 1.70 -10.39
C GLN A 40 8.92 0.65 -9.90
N TYR A 41 9.00 0.42 -8.59
CA TYR A 41 9.84 -0.65 -8.04
C TYR A 41 9.43 -2.03 -8.55
N LEU A 42 8.13 -2.35 -8.53
CA LEU A 42 7.61 -3.61 -9.09
C LEU A 42 7.92 -3.75 -10.58
N ASP A 43 7.76 -2.68 -11.36
CA ASP A 43 8.03 -2.66 -12.79
C ASP A 43 9.53 -2.79 -13.12
N GLN A 44 10.41 -2.27 -12.28
CA GLN A 44 11.86 -2.45 -12.43
C GLN A 44 12.30 -3.88 -12.12
N GLU A 45 11.76 -4.46 -11.04
CA GLU A 45 12.12 -5.82 -10.61
C GLU A 45 11.48 -6.92 -11.48
N LYS A 46 10.33 -6.64 -12.11
CA LYS A 46 9.61 -7.57 -13.02
C LYS A 46 9.47 -8.98 -12.42
N PRO A 47 8.85 -9.15 -11.24
CA PRO A 47 8.74 -10.46 -10.59
C PRO A 47 8.02 -11.49 -11.45
N TRP A 48 7.08 -11.07 -12.31
CA TRP A 48 6.38 -11.94 -13.28
C TRP A 48 7.28 -12.48 -14.41
N VAL A 49 8.42 -11.84 -14.66
CA VAL A 49 9.45 -12.35 -15.57
C VAL A 49 10.40 -13.24 -14.80
N LEU A 50 10.90 -12.77 -13.65
CA LEU A 50 11.87 -13.48 -12.82
C LEU A 50 11.37 -14.86 -12.38
N ILE A 51 10.09 -15.00 -12.07
CA ILE A 51 9.51 -16.27 -11.59
C ILE A 51 9.56 -17.41 -12.61
N LYS A 52 9.81 -17.11 -13.89
CA LYS A 52 9.97 -18.13 -14.93
C LYS A 52 11.26 -18.93 -14.78
N ASP A 53 12.21 -18.42 -14.00
CA ASP A 53 13.46 -19.07 -13.66
C ASP A 53 13.45 -19.48 -12.18
N GLU A 54 13.62 -20.78 -11.96
CA GLU A 54 13.60 -21.42 -10.64
C GLU A 54 14.70 -20.85 -9.71
N GLU A 55 15.85 -20.44 -10.26
CA GLU A 55 16.95 -19.85 -9.48
C GLU A 55 16.56 -18.50 -8.86
N ASN A 56 15.58 -17.81 -9.44
CA ASN A 56 15.12 -16.50 -9.00
C ASN A 56 14.00 -16.55 -7.95
N LYS A 57 13.54 -17.73 -7.53
CA LYS A 57 12.43 -17.87 -6.56
C LYS A 57 12.61 -17.05 -5.29
N GLU A 58 13.80 -17.08 -4.70
CA GLU A 58 14.08 -16.31 -3.47
C GLU A 58 14.04 -14.80 -3.73
N ARG A 59 14.53 -14.35 -4.89
CA ARG A 59 14.46 -12.94 -5.29
C ARG A 59 13.03 -12.50 -5.51
N VAL A 60 12.23 -13.29 -6.22
CA VAL A 60 10.81 -13.00 -6.43
C VAL A 60 10.08 -12.87 -5.10
N LEU A 61 10.32 -13.79 -4.17
CA LEU A 61 9.75 -13.70 -2.83
C LEU A 61 10.13 -12.39 -2.13
N LYS A 62 11.41 -11.99 -2.14
CA LYS A 62 11.86 -10.72 -1.55
C LYS A 62 11.19 -9.49 -2.19
N VAL A 63 11.04 -9.49 -3.51
CA VAL A 63 10.37 -8.40 -4.25
C VAL A 63 8.90 -8.33 -3.85
N CYS A 64 8.19 -9.45 -3.88
CA CYS A 64 6.78 -9.53 -3.49
C CYS A 64 6.57 -9.12 -2.02
N THR A 65 7.41 -9.61 -1.09
CA THR A 65 7.37 -9.22 0.32
C THR A 65 7.60 -7.72 0.51
N THR A 66 8.55 -7.14 -0.23
CA THR A 66 8.80 -5.69 -0.21
C THR A 66 7.55 -4.95 -0.66
N SER A 67 6.97 -5.33 -1.80
CA SER A 67 5.79 -4.67 -2.35
C SER A 67 4.55 -4.76 -1.46
N ILE A 68 4.33 -5.92 -0.81
CA ILE A 68 3.26 -6.08 0.20
C ILE A 68 3.47 -5.12 1.37
N ASN A 69 4.71 -4.99 1.85
CA ASN A 69 5.02 -4.07 2.94
C ASN A 69 4.85 -2.59 2.55
N LEU A 70 5.01 -2.25 1.27
CA LEU A 70 4.72 -0.89 0.76
C LEU A 70 3.23 -0.63 0.70
N PHE A 71 2.47 -1.58 0.14
CA PHE A 71 1.02 -1.55 0.13
C PHE A 71 0.46 -1.37 1.55
N PHE A 72 0.96 -2.15 2.52
CA PHE A 72 0.59 -2.05 3.92
C PHE A 72 0.76 -0.63 4.48
N LYS A 73 1.92 0.00 4.24
CA LYS A 73 2.18 1.36 4.74
C LYS A 73 1.30 2.40 4.07
N ILE A 74 1.14 2.32 2.75
CA ILE A 74 0.25 3.21 1.98
C ILE A 74 -1.18 3.08 2.49
N MET A 75 -1.64 1.85 2.75
CA MET A 75 -2.97 1.58 3.31
C MET A 75 -3.16 2.24 4.68
N VAL A 76 -2.17 2.13 5.57
CA VAL A 76 -2.21 2.81 6.88
C VAL A 76 -2.33 4.33 6.72
N MET A 77 -1.53 4.93 5.83
CA MET A 77 -1.59 6.37 5.56
C MET A 77 -2.91 6.82 4.93
N LEU A 78 -3.57 5.95 4.18
CA LEU A 78 -4.88 6.21 3.56
C LEU A 78 -6.05 6.02 4.51
N LYS A 79 -5.87 5.29 5.61
CA LYS A 79 -6.95 4.91 6.54
C LYS A 79 -7.80 6.08 7.07
N PRO A 80 -7.25 7.28 7.37
CA PRO A 80 -8.06 8.43 7.78
C PRO A 80 -9.05 8.92 6.71
N VAL A 81 -8.79 8.64 5.43
CA VAL A 81 -9.60 9.11 4.29
C VAL A 81 -10.48 7.99 3.73
N VAL A 82 -9.97 6.77 3.67
CA VAL A 82 -10.68 5.61 3.11
C VAL A 82 -10.71 4.40 4.06
N PRO A 83 -11.38 4.53 5.23
CA PRO A 83 -11.33 3.52 6.28
C PRO A 83 -11.90 2.15 5.87
N SER A 84 -12.91 2.12 4.99
CA SER A 84 -13.48 0.87 4.47
C SER A 84 -12.49 0.09 3.61
N ILE A 85 -11.75 0.79 2.75
CA ILE A 85 -10.70 0.20 1.90
C ILE A 85 -9.54 -0.29 2.77
N ALA A 86 -9.15 0.50 3.76
CA ALA A 86 -8.14 0.11 4.74
C ALA A 86 -8.53 -1.18 5.46
N LYS A 87 -9.78 -1.31 5.91
CA LYS A 87 -10.29 -2.53 6.55
C LYS A 87 -10.24 -3.76 5.64
N ASN A 88 -10.56 -3.60 4.35
CA ASN A 88 -10.41 -4.70 3.39
C ASN A 88 -8.93 -5.08 3.22
N GLY A 89 -8.03 -4.09 3.20
CA GLY A 89 -6.59 -4.29 3.20
C GLY A 89 -6.08 -5.02 4.44
N GLU A 90 -6.57 -4.67 5.63
CA GLU A 90 -6.29 -5.37 6.89
C GLU A 90 -6.69 -6.84 6.81
N GLY A 91 -7.89 -7.14 6.30
CA GLY A 91 -8.35 -8.51 6.09
C GLY A 91 -7.50 -9.31 5.09
N PHE A 92 -7.08 -8.69 3.98
CA PHE A 92 -6.14 -9.31 3.03
C PHE A 92 -4.78 -9.58 3.68
N LEU A 93 -4.26 -8.61 4.43
CA LEU A 93 -2.99 -8.74 5.12
C LEU A 93 -3.08 -9.59 6.39
N ASN A 94 -4.25 -10.13 6.74
CA ASN A 94 -4.48 -10.90 7.96
C ASN A 94 -4.04 -10.14 9.22
N LEU A 95 -4.48 -8.89 9.32
CA LEU A 95 -4.26 -8.00 10.46
C LEU A 95 -5.62 -7.65 11.08
N GLU A 96 -5.72 -7.72 12.40
CA GLU A 96 -6.96 -7.34 13.11
C GLU A 96 -7.18 -5.83 13.12
N HIS A 97 -6.10 -5.08 13.35
CA HIS A 97 -6.13 -3.63 13.42
C HIS A 97 -4.76 -3.02 13.10
N THR A 98 -4.79 -1.86 12.47
CA THR A 98 -3.61 -1.02 12.20
C THR A 98 -3.84 0.42 12.64
N ASP A 99 -2.82 1.02 13.22
CA ASP A 99 -2.75 2.42 13.63
C ASP A 99 -1.62 3.14 12.86
N TRP A 100 -1.39 4.42 13.12
CA TRP A 100 -0.33 5.16 12.43
C TRP A 100 1.07 4.58 12.70
N ASP A 101 1.33 4.12 13.93
CA ASP A 101 2.61 3.54 14.34
C ASP A 101 2.94 2.24 13.58
N SER A 102 1.91 1.57 13.06
CA SER A 102 2.04 0.41 12.18
C SER A 102 2.90 0.68 10.92
N ILE A 103 3.09 1.95 10.51
CA ILE A 103 4.04 2.35 9.45
C ILE A 103 5.48 1.98 9.81
N ASN A 104 5.81 1.72 11.08
CA ASN A 104 7.16 1.30 11.48
C ASN A 104 7.36 -0.22 11.43
N THR A 105 6.27 -1.00 11.31
CA THR A 105 6.31 -2.46 11.32
C THR A 105 6.69 -3.02 9.95
N ARG A 106 7.33 -4.19 9.94
CA ARG A 106 7.54 -5.00 8.73
C ARG A 106 6.89 -6.36 8.92
N LEU A 107 6.05 -6.73 7.95
CA LEU A 107 5.44 -8.05 7.85
C LEU A 107 6.49 -9.00 7.27
N LEU A 108 7.16 -9.74 8.16
CA LEU A 108 8.15 -10.78 7.83
C LEU A 108 7.68 -12.09 8.44
N ASN A 109 7.86 -13.20 7.71
CA ASN A 109 7.33 -14.51 8.12
C ASN A 109 5.84 -14.46 8.51
N HIS A 110 5.07 -13.69 7.74
CA HIS A 110 3.67 -13.39 8.01
C HIS A 110 2.79 -13.97 6.92
N GLN A 111 1.74 -14.71 7.31
CA GLN A 111 0.79 -15.28 6.37
C GLN A 111 -0.29 -14.25 6.01
N ILE A 112 -0.47 -14.01 4.72
CA ILE A 112 -1.56 -13.20 4.17
C ILE A 112 -2.73 -14.11 3.74
N SER A 113 -3.91 -13.51 3.63
CA SER A 113 -5.11 -14.17 3.11
C SER A 113 -5.09 -14.26 1.58
N ASP A 114 -5.94 -15.13 1.02
CA ASP A 114 -6.18 -15.14 -0.43
C ASP A 114 -6.70 -13.79 -0.91
N TYR A 115 -6.18 -13.33 -2.05
CA TYR A 115 -6.55 -12.04 -2.61
C TYR A 115 -8.01 -12.04 -3.07
N LYS A 116 -8.74 -10.99 -2.68
CA LYS A 116 -10.05 -10.61 -3.21
C LYS A 116 -9.97 -9.16 -3.68
N PRO A 117 -10.66 -8.77 -4.77
CA PRO A 117 -10.68 -7.39 -5.22
C PRO A 117 -11.05 -6.43 -4.08
N LEU A 118 -10.13 -5.53 -3.72
CA LEU A 118 -10.32 -4.60 -2.61
C LEU A 118 -11.21 -3.41 -2.99
N LEU A 119 -11.21 -3.07 -4.28
CA LEU A 119 -11.92 -1.97 -4.91
C LEU A 119 -12.37 -2.42 -6.30
N THR A 120 -13.62 -2.10 -6.63
CA THR A 120 -14.12 -2.19 -8.00
C THR A 120 -14.10 -0.80 -8.63
N ARG A 121 -13.86 -0.75 -9.93
CA ARG A 121 -13.97 0.50 -10.69
C ARG A 121 -15.40 1.03 -10.58
N ILE A 122 -15.54 2.34 -10.40
CA ILE A 122 -16.84 3.00 -10.49
C ILE A 122 -17.12 3.22 -11.97
N GLU A 123 -18.17 2.59 -12.48
CA GLU A 123 -18.68 2.81 -13.84
C GLU A 123 -19.70 3.97 -13.86
N ASN A 124 -19.85 4.61 -15.03
CA ASN A 124 -20.75 5.76 -15.19
C ASN A 124 -22.22 5.41 -14.85
N GLU A 125 -22.65 4.18 -15.13
CA GLU A 125 -24.02 3.75 -14.80
C GLU A 125 -24.30 3.81 -13.29
N ASN A 126 -23.28 3.59 -12.45
CA ASN A 126 -23.42 3.69 -10.99
C ASN A 126 -23.64 5.14 -10.54
N ILE A 127 -23.09 6.12 -11.27
CA ILE A 127 -23.26 7.55 -10.97
C ILE A 127 -24.66 8.00 -11.39
N GLU A 128 -25.12 7.57 -12.57
CA GLU A 128 -26.46 7.88 -13.07
C GLU A 128 -27.56 7.33 -12.16
N ALA A 129 -27.38 6.11 -11.62
CA ALA A 129 -28.32 5.51 -10.67
C ALA A 129 -28.43 6.27 -9.32
N MET A 130 -27.45 7.11 -8.95
CA MET A 130 -27.50 7.94 -7.74
C MET A 130 -28.17 9.30 -7.95
N LEU A 131 -28.24 9.76 -9.21
CA LEU A 131 -28.83 11.05 -9.59
C LEU A 131 -30.30 10.93 -10.05
N GLY A 132 -30.79 9.69 -10.20
CA GLY A 132 -32.15 9.35 -10.62
C GLY A 132 -33.21 9.49 -9.53
#